data_AF-A0A2E1XR08-F1
#
_entry.id   AF-A0A2E1XR08-F1
#
_cell.length_a   1.000
_cell.length_b   1.000
_cell.length_c   1.000
_cell.angle_alpha   90.00
_cell.angle_beta   90.00
_cell.angle_gamma   90.00
#
_symmetry.space_group_name_H-M   'P 1'
#
loop_
_entity.id
_entity.type
_entity.pdbx_description
1 polymer ?
#
loop_
_entity_poly.entity_id
_entity_poly.type
_entity_poly.pdbx_seq_one_letter_code
_entity_poly.pdbx_strand_id
1 'polypeptide(L)'
;MANLVSQDPVLKYDSSKNFISKIKALENSEILKLSLSFLDSIKINVLLEDKIDDRDLDRHPNKYLSSKQLNEITKESICEINNSYVLLVVEDQFKQLRAVTVSPEGYPIESFLLYDNFLYLSRDFYEKEGRRYSPDKPYYYDVNKHEFIFSRIFKIMEPQYKEELIDLDFHDDETNNRYKLFVNESGHFTKLDFQTFESNKIELFNMTIKSSFFQENKGTIIKDQSEIDNNYFKLFLDRDQAMRLLSNTKNSKDEILRIIPKIKGDFQIFQQYKTTIGISGDGDFCDIDSIFFLSNWEKLELKSDLFCMKKYTVQERNAFPELTIKKFKKLVQSVCGNYHYNFVKTIKTKEQLLSYISVSEITLKVELKNKETNALHTQYIVFDIAKGC
;
A
#
# COMPACT_ATOMS: atom_id res chain seq x y z
N MET A 1 -0.54 48.11 -17.63
CA MET A 1 0.28 46.99 -17.11
C MET A 1 -0.38 45.70 -17.55
N ALA A 2 0.17 45.05 -18.57
CA ALA A 2 -0.33 43.78 -19.08
C ALA A 2 0.30 42.63 -18.27
N ASN A 3 -0.54 41.78 -17.70
CA ASN A 3 -0.09 40.56 -17.01
C ASN A 3 0.41 39.56 -18.05
N LEU A 4 1.71 39.31 -18.04
CA LEU A 4 2.33 38.15 -18.68
C LEU A 4 1.92 36.89 -17.90
N VAL A 5 0.99 36.12 -18.46
CA VAL A 5 0.79 34.73 -18.10
C VAL A 5 2.00 33.96 -18.63
N SER A 6 2.85 33.45 -17.73
CA SER A 6 3.93 32.53 -18.12
C SER A 6 3.30 31.23 -18.62
N GLN A 7 3.22 31.08 -19.94
CA GLN A 7 3.01 29.78 -20.55
C GLN A 7 4.32 29.01 -20.41
N ASP A 8 4.32 27.96 -19.59
CA ASP A 8 5.40 26.99 -19.58
C ASP A 8 5.60 26.44 -21.01
N PRO A 9 6.84 26.33 -21.51
CA PRO A 9 7.07 25.92 -22.88
C PRO A 9 6.73 24.43 -23.06
N VAL A 10 5.57 24.16 -23.64
CA VAL A 10 5.25 22.86 -24.22
C VAL A 10 6.12 22.66 -25.47
N LEU A 11 7.19 21.89 -25.33
CA LEU A 11 8.09 21.53 -26.43
C LEU A 11 7.34 20.65 -27.46
N LYS A 12 7.11 21.21 -28.66
CA LYS A 12 6.62 20.47 -29.84
C LYS A 12 7.75 19.62 -30.45
N TYR A 13 7.36 18.42 -30.88
CA TYR A 13 8.16 17.27 -31.32
C TYR A 13 9.02 17.50 -32.59
N ASP A 14 10.25 16.96 -32.58
CA ASP A 14 11.05 16.59 -33.76
C ASP A 14 11.18 15.06 -33.77
N SER A 15 10.89 14.43 -34.91
CA SER A 15 10.64 13.01 -35.12
C SER A 15 11.87 12.13 -35.27
N SER A 16 13.07 12.66 -35.00
CA SER A 16 14.29 12.00 -35.44
C SER A 16 15.24 11.49 -34.34
N LYS A 17 15.07 11.79 -33.03
CA LYS A 17 15.97 11.26 -31.99
C LYS A 17 15.32 10.95 -30.62
N ASN A 18 15.15 9.64 -30.40
CA ASN A 18 15.25 8.88 -29.15
C ASN A 18 14.25 9.18 -28.03
N PHE A 19 13.08 8.53 -28.07
CA PHE A 19 12.06 8.55 -27.00
C PHE A 19 12.68 8.27 -25.61
N ILE A 20 13.64 7.35 -25.52
CA ILE A 20 14.37 7.06 -24.27
C ILE A 20 15.03 8.30 -23.66
N SER A 21 15.49 9.25 -24.48
CA SER A 21 16.18 10.44 -23.98
C SER A 21 15.22 11.36 -23.25
N LYS A 22 13.98 11.47 -23.74
CA LYS A 22 12.90 12.23 -23.09
C LYS A 22 12.42 11.54 -21.82
N ILE A 23 12.32 10.22 -21.84
CA ILE A 23 11.99 9.43 -20.65
C ILE A 23 13.07 9.60 -19.57
N LYS A 24 14.36 9.56 -19.94
CA LYS A 24 15.47 9.83 -19.01
C LYS A 24 15.46 11.27 -18.49
N ALA A 25 15.16 12.25 -19.35
CA ALA A 25 14.99 13.64 -18.93
C ALA A 25 13.84 13.80 -17.93
N LEU A 26 12.73 13.07 -18.12
CA LEU A 26 11.60 13.04 -17.20
C LEU A 26 11.98 12.37 -15.87
N GLU A 27 12.66 11.23 -15.90
CA GLU A 27 13.17 10.51 -14.73
C GLU A 27 14.12 11.38 -13.90
N ASN A 28 15.04 12.10 -14.57
CA ASN A 28 15.99 13.03 -13.96
C ASN A 28 15.36 14.36 -13.54
N SER A 29 14.05 14.56 -13.77
CA SER A 29 13.33 15.80 -13.50
C SER A 29 13.87 17.03 -14.26
N GLU A 30 14.50 16.82 -15.42
CA GLU A 30 14.90 17.88 -16.37
C GLU A 30 13.68 18.45 -17.11
N ILE A 31 12.67 17.60 -17.34
CA ILE A 31 11.32 17.98 -17.75
C ILE A 31 10.32 17.46 -16.72
N LEU A 32 9.19 18.16 -16.55
CA LEU A 32 8.18 17.79 -15.55
C LEU A 32 7.07 16.92 -16.11
N LYS A 33 6.75 17.10 -17.40
CA LYS A 33 5.66 16.40 -18.09
C LYS A 33 6.05 16.08 -19.52
N LEU A 34 5.49 14.99 -20.06
CA LEU A 34 5.65 14.60 -21.45
C LEU A 34 4.30 14.15 -22.03
N SER A 35 3.87 14.78 -23.13
CA SER A 35 2.71 14.29 -23.90
C SER A 35 3.11 13.09 -24.76
N LEU A 36 2.30 12.04 -24.74
CA LEU A 36 2.47 10.86 -25.60
C LEU A 36 1.72 10.94 -26.94
N SER A 37 1.09 12.08 -27.25
CA SER A 37 0.25 12.28 -28.43
C SER A 37 0.96 12.12 -29.79
N PHE A 38 2.29 12.08 -29.79
CA PHE A 38 3.11 11.81 -30.97
C PHE A 38 3.25 10.31 -31.29
N LEU A 39 2.90 9.43 -30.36
CA LEU A 39 2.91 7.99 -30.58
C LEU A 39 1.80 7.60 -31.56
N ASP A 40 2.04 6.54 -32.32
CA ASP A 40 1.00 5.90 -33.13
C ASP A 40 -0.08 5.24 -32.25
N SER A 41 -1.09 4.66 -32.90
CA SER A 41 -2.14 3.92 -32.19
C SER A 41 -1.54 2.72 -31.46
N ILE A 42 -1.97 2.52 -30.22
CA ILE A 42 -1.40 1.52 -29.31
C ILE A 42 -2.34 0.31 -29.29
N LYS A 43 -1.81 -0.88 -29.56
CA LYS A 43 -2.60 -2.11 -29.49
C LYS A 43 -3.10 -2.34 -28.07
N ILE A 44 -4.37 -2.70 -27.91
CA ILE A 44 -4.95 -3.10 -26.63
C ILE A 44 -4.82 -4.62 -26.50
N ASN A 45 -4.20 -5.06 -25.42
CA ASN A 45 -4.10 -6.46 -25.05
C ASN A 45 -5.15 -6.76 -23.96
N VAL A 46 -5.99 -7.75 -24.22
CA VAL A 46 -7.11 -8.15 -23.36
C VAL A 46 -6.85 -9.58 -22.90
N LEU A 47 -6.76 -9.78 -21.58
CA LEU A 47 -6.41 -11.08 -20.98
C LEU A 47 -7.38 -11.54 -19.88
N LEU A 48 -8.21 -10.65 -19.32
CA LEU A 48 -9.17 -10.98 -18.25
C LEU A 48 -10.53 -11.37 -18.81
N GLU A 49 -10.97 -10.71 -19.88
CA GLU A 49 -12.29 -10.91 -20.51
C GLU A 49 -13.45 -10.75 -19.50
N ASP A 50 -13.31 -9.80 -18.58
CA ASP A 50 -14.37 -9.41 -17.65
C ASP A 50 -15.18 -8.21 -18.17
N LYS A 51 -16.22 -7.80 -17.43
CA LYS A 51 -17.08 -6.65 -17.81
C LYS A 51 -16.30 -5.34 -17.97
N ILE A 52 -15.14 -5.19 -17.32
CA ILE A 52 -14.30 -3.99 -17.45
C ILE A 52 -13.64 -3.99 -18.84
N ASP A 53 -13.14 -5.14 -19.30
CA ASP A 53 -12.58 -5.28 -20.65
C ASP A 53 -13.65 -5.12 -21.73
N ASP A 54 -14.85 -5.70 -21.55
CA ASP A 54 -15.95 -5.54 -22.51
C ASP A 54 -16.28 -4.06 -22.75
N ARG A 55 -16.35 -3.29 -21.68
CA ARG A 55 -16.60 -1.84 -21.76
C ARG A 55 -15.44 -1.07 -22.37
N ASP A 56 -14.20 -1.49 -22.12
CA ASP A 56 -13.03 -0.89 -22.78
C ASP A 56 -13.09 -1.12 -24.29
N LEU A 57 -13.48 -2.33 -24.71
CA LEU A 57 -13.65 -2.69 -26.11
C LEU A 57 -14.81 -1.95 -26.78
N ASP A 58 -15.91 -1.67 -26.07
CA ASP A 58 -16.99 -0.83 -26.59
C ASP A 58 -16.51 0.59 -26.93
N ARG A 59 -15.55 1.13 -26.16
CA ARG A 59 -14.91 2.42 -26.44
C ARG A 59 -13.86 2.33 -27.55
N HIS A 60 -13.26 1.15 -27.71
CA HIS A 60 -12.15 0.89 -28.62
C HIS A 60 -12.40 -0.35 -29.49
N PRO A 61 -13.41 -0.34 -30.39
CA PRO A 61 -13.88 -1.54 -31.09
C PRO A 61 -12.82 -2.18 -32.00
N ASN A 62 -11.84 -1.40 -32.46
CA ASN A 62 -10.73 -1.89 -33.28
C ASN A 62 -9.60 -2.53 -32.46
N LYS A 63 -9.69 -2.58 -31.13
CA LYS A 63 -8.62 -3.01 -30.21
C LYS A 63 -7.34 -2.17 -30.29
N TYR A 64 -7.50 -0.89 -30.60
CA TYR A 64 -6.43 0.10 -30.60
C TYR A 64 -6.87 1.36 -29.83
N LEU A 65 -5.97 1.86 -28.98
CA LEU A 65 -6.09 3.11 -28.26
C LEU A 65 -5.39 4.22 -29.03
N SER A 66 -6.02 5.38 -29.15
CA SER A 66 -5.33 6.57 -29.66
C SER A 66 -4.46 7.16 -28.55
N SER A 67 -3.16 7.36 -28.82
CA SER A 67 -2.24 8.02 -27.88
C SER A 67 -2.67 9.43 -27.46
N LYS A 68 -3.52 10.09 -28.25
CA LYS A 68 -4.12 11.40 -27.92
C LYS A 68 -5.14 11.34 -26.78
N GLN A 69 -5.63 10.15 -26.45
CA GLN A 69 -6.55 9.91 -25.33
C GLN A 69 -5.81 9.69 -24.01
N LEU A 70 -4.48 9.62 -24.04
CA LEU A 70 -3.63 9.51 -22.85
C LEU A 70 -3.30 10.89 -22.29
N ASN A 71 -3.36 11.01 -20.98
CA ASN A 71 -2.89 12.18 -20.27
C ASN A 71 -1.35 12.29 -20.34
N GLU A 72 -0.83 13.49 -20.07
CA GLU A 72 0.60 13.70 -19.97
C GLU A 72 1.21 12.86 -18.86
N ILE A 73 2.37 12.27 -19.12
CA ILE A 73 3.10 11.46 -18.13
C ILE A 73 4.03 12.33 -17.30
N THR A 74 4.28 11.88 -16.07
CA THR A 74 5.29 12.44 -15.15
C THR A 74 6.33 11.36 -14.82
N LYS A 75 7.34 11.70 -14.01
CA LYS A 75 8.32 10.70 -13.54
C LYS A 75 7.66 9.54 -12.78
N GLU A 76 6.52 9.79 -12.11
CA GLU A 76 5.76 8.79 -11.38
C GLU A 76 5.08 7.77 -12.31
N SER A 77 4.80 8.15 -13.55
CA SER A 77 4.26 7.26 -14.58
C SER A 77 5.26 6.18 -15.02
N ILE A 78 6.55 6.37 -14.79
CA ILE A 78 7.60 5.44 -15.20
C ILE A 78 7.66 4.27 -14.20
N CYS A 79 7.42 3.06 -14.70
CA CYS A 79 7.53 1.81 -13.94
C CYS A 79 8.87 1.10 -14.20
N GLU A 80 9.28 1.02 -15.47
CA GLU A 80 10.53 0.37 -15.85
C GLU A 80 11.12 1.01 -17.11
N ILE A 81 12.45 1.10 -17.16
CA ILE A 81 13.22 1.44 -18.34
C ILE A 81 14.26 0.35 -18.54
N ASN A 82 14.20 -0.36 -19.65
CA ASN A 82 15.24 -1.31 -20.03
C ASN A 82 15.65 -1.13 -21.50
N ASN A 83 16.47 -2.05 -22.02
CA ASN A 83 17.01 -1.95 -23.38
C ASN A 83 15.98 -2.29 -24.48
N SER A 84 14.90 -2.99 -24.13
CA SER A 84 13.89 -3.47 -25.07
C SER A 84 12.62 -2.63 -25.06
N TYR A 85 12.27 -2.06 -23.91
CA TYR A 85 11.05 -1.26 -23.74
C TYR A 85 11.16 -0.26 -22.58
N VAL A 86 10.25 0.71 -22.62
CA VAL A 86 9.85 1.57 -21.51
C VAL A 86 8.43 1.17 -21.12
N LEU A 87 8.24 0.89 -19.84
CA LEU A 87 6.93 0.58 -19.26
C LEU A 87 6.42 1.77 -18.47
N LEU A 88 5.25 2.23 -18.89
CA LEU A 88 4.56 3.38 -18.32
C LEU A 88 3.21 2.93 -17.76
N VAL A 89 2.74 3.61 -16.71
CA VAL A 89 1.33 3.62 -16.37
C VAL A 89 0.78 5.02 -16.55
N VAL A 90 -0.25 5.12 -17.37
CA VAL A 90 -0.79 6.38 -17.86
C VAL A 90 -2.29 6.42 -17.65
N GLU A 91 -2.80 7.54 -17.15
CA GLU A 91 -4.23 7.79 -17.07
C GLU A 91 -4.76 8.19 -18.45
N ASP A 92 -5.93 7.70 -18.84
CA ASP A 92 -6.60 8.13 -20.06
C ASP A 92 -7.72 9.16 -19.79
N GLN A 93 -8.33 9.64 -20.86
CA GLN A 93 -9.45 10.60 -20.82
C GLN A 93 -10.68 10.10 -20.03
N PHE A 94 -10.80 8.80 -19.80
CA PHE A 94 -11.89 8.18 -19.04
C PHE A 94 -11.51 7.95 -17.57
N LYS A 95 -10.34 8.43 -17.13
CA LYS A 95 -9.77 8.23 -15.78
C LYS A 95 -9.45 6.77 -15.46
N GLN A 96 -9.23 5.96 -16.50
CA GLN A 96 -8.72 4.60 -16.37
C GLN A 96 -7.19 4.66 -16.31
N LEU A 97 -6.54 3.71 -15.64
CA LEU A 97 -5.07 3.58 -15.72
C LEU A 97 -4.69 2.42 -16.61
N ARG A 98 -3.80 2.69 -17.55
CA ARG A 98 -3.33 1.72 -18.54
C ARG A 98 -1.83 1.52 -18.39
N ALA A 99 -1.40 0.27 -18.30
CA ALA A 99 -0.01 -0.08 -18.56
C ALA A 99 0.24 0.08 -20.06
N VAL A 100 1.31 0.74 -20.44
CA VAL A 100 1.70 0.98 -21.83
C VAL A 100 3.17 0.65 -21.99
N THR A 101 3.49 -0.20 -22.94
CA THR A 101 4.86 -0.52 -23.32
C THR A 101 5.21 0.13 -24.65
N VAL A 102 6.37 0.76 -24.70
CA VAL A 102 6.88 1.47 -25.88
C VAL A 102 8.35 1.12 -26.06
N SER A 103 8.78 0.84 -27.29
CA SER A 103 10.21 0.65 -27.59
C SER A 103 11.04 1.90 -27.25
N PRO A 104 12.36 1.78 -27.02
CA PRO A 104 13.24 2.91 -26.77
C PRO A 104 13.21 4.00 -27.85
N GLU A 105 12.91 3.61 -29.09
CA GLU A 105 12.79 4.49 -30.25
C GLU A 105 11.45 5.26 -30.28
N GLY A 106 10.44 4.81 -29.53
CA GLY A 106 9.13 5.45 -29.46
C GLY A 106 8.04 4.76 -30.28
N TYR A 107 8.24 3.50 -30.70
CA TYR A 107 7.17 2.69 -31.30
C TYR A 107 6.34 2.01 -30.21
N PRO A 108 5.00 2.21 -30.18
CA PRO A 108 4.14 1.52 -29.23
C PRO A 108 4.16 0.01 -29.44
N ILE A 109 4.22 -0.75 -28.34
CA ILE A 109 4.17 -2.21 -28.36
C ILE A 109 2.73 -2.64 -28.08
N GLU A 110 2.25 -2.39 -26.86
CA GLU A 110 0.87 -2.66 -26.48
C GLU A 110 0.46 -1.95 -25.19
N SER A 111 -0.78 -2.15 -24.80
CA SER A 111 -1.37 -1.56 -23.61
C SER A 111 -2.34 -2.53 -22.93
N PHE A 112 -2.43 -2.45 -21.61
CA PHE A 112 -3.32 -3.25 -20.79
C PHE A 112 -4.07 -2.36 -19.80
N LEU A 113 -5.38 -2.58 -19.64
CA LEU A 113 -6.22 -1.85 -18.69
C LEU A 113 -6.00 -2.36 -17.25
N LEU A 114 -5.18 -1.65 -16.48
CA LEU A 114 -4.82 -2.05 -15.11
C LEU A 114 -5.88 -1.69 -14.08
N TYR A 115 -6.47 -0.50 -14.21
CA TYR A 115 -7.39 0.06 -13.24
C TYR A 115 -8.58 0.67 -13.94
N ASP A 116 -9.74 0.27 -13.45
CA ASP A 116 -11.00 0.91 -13.72
C ASP A 116 -11.93 0.65 -12.52
N ASN A 117 -12.92 1.50 -12.33
CA ASN A 117 -13.91 1.36 -11.27
C ASN A 117 -15.27 1.80 -11.80
N PHE A 118 -16.27 0.99 -11.53
CA PHE A 118 -17.62 1.17 -12.02
C PHE A 118 -18.63 0.89 -10.92
N LEU A 119 -19.72 1.67 -10.96
CA LEU A 119 -20.85 1.50 -10.07
C LEU A 119 -22.11 1.38 -10.92
N TYR A 120 -22.72 0.20 -10.90
CA TYR A 120 -24.03 -0.04 -11.47
C TYR A 120 -25.10 0.27 -10.42
N LEU A 121 -26.00 1.19 -10.77
CA LEU A 121 -27.08 1.61 -9.90
C LEU A 121 -28.36 0.88 -10.30
N SER A 122 -28.86 -0.02 -9.45
CA SER A 122 -30.21 -0.56 -9.57
C SER A 122 -31.14 0.06 -8.50
N ARG A 123 -32.44 -0.24 -8.59
CA ARG A 123 -33.43 0.20 -7.61
C ARG A 123 -33.20 -0.44 -6.23
N ASP A 124 -32.75 -1.69 -6.22
CA ASP A 124 -32.77 -2.54 -5.02
C ASP A 124 -31.35 -2.74 -4.44
N PHE A 125 -30.30 -2.61 -5.24
CA PHE A 125 -28.89 -2.73 -4.85
C PHE A 125 -27.95 -1.97 -5.81
N TYR A 126 -26.74 -1.68 -5.36
CA TYR A 126 -25.65 -1.19 -6.21
C TYR A 126 -24.59 -2.28 -6.40
N GLU A 127 -24.10 -2.45 -7.64
CA GLU A 127 -22.95 -3.32 -7.92
C GLU A 127 -21.72 -2.47 -8.18
N LYS A 128 -20.67 -2.68 -7.41
CA LYS A 128 -19.38 -2.04 -7.59
C LYS A 128 -18.39 -3.03 -8.17
N GLU A 129 -17.96 -2.78 -9.40
CA GLU A 129 -16.96 -3.57 -10.10
C GLU A 129 -15.71 -2.75 -10.34
N GLY A 130 -14.53 -3.32 -10.14
CA GLY A 130 -13.30 -2.59 -10.39
C GLY A 130 -12.07 -3.47 -10.39
N ARG A 131 -10.93 -2.84 -10.63
CA ARG A 131 -9.60 -3.44 -10.45
C ARG A 131 -8.79 -2.53 -9.56
N ARG A 132 -8.22 -3.02 -8.47
CA ARG A 132 -7.19 -2.27 -7.73
C ARG A 132 -6.33 -3.17 -6.85
N TYR A 133 -5.14 -2.71 -6.47
CA TYR A 133 -4.25 -3.44 -5.56
C TYR A 133 -4.63 -3.26 -4.09
N SER A 134 -4.99 -2.04 -3.69
CA SER A 134 -5.44 -1.73 -2.34
C SER A 134 -6.50 -0.63 -2.37
N PRO A 135 -7.20 -0.37 -1.25
CA PRO A 135 -8.07 0.78 -1.11
C PRO A 135 -7.43 2.10 -1.53
N ASP A 136 -6.11 2.23 -1.40
CA ASP A 136 -5.36 3.47 -1.65
C ASP A 136 -4.50 3.43 -2.92
N LYS A 137 -4.25 2.24 -3.49
CA LYS A 137 -3.39 2.07 -4.66
C LYS A 137 -4.07 1.24 -5.74
N PRO A 138 -4.08 1.73 -7.00
CA PRO A 138 -4.68 1.01 -8.12
C PRO A 138 -3.90 -0.24 -8.52
N TYR A 139 -2.58 -0.25 -8.38
CA TYR A 139 -1.75 -1.42 -8.69
C TYR A 139 -0.48 -1.41 -7.83
N TYR A 140 0.20 -2.55 -7.78
CA TYR A 140 1.58 -2.67 -7.33
C TYR A 140 2.42 -3.24 -8.47
N TYR A 141 3.60 -2.69 -8.72
CA TYR A 141 4.52 -3.22 -9.73
C TYR A 141 5.77 -3.80 -9.06
N ASP A 142 6.01 -5.09 -9.27
CA ASP A 142 7.21 -5.78 -8.78
C ASP A 142 8.30 -5.75 -9.87
N VAL A 143 9.22 -4.80 -9.73
CA VAL A 143 10.32 -4.59 -10.68
C VAL A 143 11.21 -5.83 -10.82
N ASN A 144 11.37 -6.64 -9.77
CA ASN A 144 12.24 -7.83 -9.83
C ASN A 144 11.60 -8.99 -10.58
N LYS A 145 10.26 -9.01 -10.65
CA LYS A 145 9.49 -10.06 -11.33
C LYS A 145 8.86 -9.58 -12.64
N HIS A 146 9.01 -8.30 -12.96
CA HIS A 146 8.38 -7.63 -14.09
C HIS A 146 6.86 -7.88 -14.14
N GLU A 147 6.19 -7.86 -12.98
CA GLU A 147 4.75 -8.16 -12.86
C GLU A 147 3.95 -7.01 -12.21
N PHE A 148 2.77 -6.72 -12.75
CA PHE A 148 1.75 -5.95 -12.05
C PHE A 148 0.91 -6.86 -11.17
N ILE A 149 0.58 -6.38 -9.98
CA ILE A 149 -0.30 -7.05 -9.02
C ILE A 149 -1.49 -6.15 -8.74
N PHE A 150 -2.69 -6.70 -8.87
CA PHE A 150 -3.96 -6.05 -8.52
C PHE A 150 -5.01 -7.12 -8.18
N SER A 151 -6.20 -6.71 -7.80
CA SER A 151 -7.34 -7.60 -7.51
C SER A 151 -8.54 -7.16 -8.34
N ARG A 152 -9.43 -8.10 -8.63
CA ARG A 152 -10.78 -7.77 -9.08
C ARG A 152 -11.60 -7.43 -7.85
N ILE A 153 -12.41 -6.39 -8.00
CA ILE A 153 -13.38 -5.95 -7.01
C ILE A 153 -14.76 -6.27 -7.55
N PHE A 154 -15.55 -6.98 -6.77
CA PHE A 154 -16.98 -7.16 -6.99
C PHE A 154 -17.67 -7.00 -5.64
N LYS A 155 -18.45 -5.94 -5.47
CA LYS A 155 -19.18 -5.65 -4.22
C LYS A 155 -20.65 -5.34 -4.49
N ILE A 156 -21.56 -5.96 -3.75
CA ILE A 156 -22.98 -5.62 -3.75
C ILE A 156 -23.33 -4.83 -2.49
N MET A 157 -23.96 -3.66 -2.68
CA MET A 157 -24.15 -2.65 -1.64
C MET A 157 -25.61 -2.19 -1.59
N GLU A 158 -26.11 -1.84 -0.40
CA GLU A 158 -27.45 -1.29 -0.24
C GLU A 158 -27.55 0.14 -0.80
N PRO A 159 -28.65 0.52 -1.49
CA PRO A 159 -28.75 1.82 -2.14
C PRO A 159 -28.86 3.01 -1.18
N GLN A 160 -29.42 2.82 0.01
CA GLN A 160 -30.03 3.94 0.74
C GLN A 160 -29.24 4.53 1.90
N TYR A 161 -28.23 3.87 2.48
CA TYR A 161 -27.44 4.50 3.55
C TYR A 161 -26.02 3.92 3.58
N LYS A 162 -25.00 4.80 3.46
CA LYS A 162 -23.58 4.55 3.77
C LYS A 162 -22.86 3.40 3.04
N GLU A 163 -23.32 2.93 1.87
CA GLU A 163 -22.56 1.91 1.13
C GLU A 163 -22.36 0.62 1.99
N GLU A 164 -23.41 0.20 2.72
CA GLU A 164 -23.38 -1.06 3.51
C GLU A 164 -23.37 -2.28 2.57
N LEU A 165 -22.50 -3.26 2.83
CA LEU A 165 -22.42 -4.50 2.03
C LEU A 165 -23.59 -5.42 2.33
N ILE A 166 -24.24 -5.94 1.28
CA ILE A 166 -25.41 -6.83 1.41
C ILE A 166 -25.03 -8.20 1.97
N ASP A 167 -23.91 -8.77 1.52
CA ASP A 167 -23.43 -10.08 1.97
C ASP A 167 -21.90 -10.13 2.03
N LEU A 168 -21.31 -10.08 3.23
CA LEU A 168 -19.86 -10.01 3.40
C LEU A 168 -19.09 -11.20 2.78
N ASP A 169 -19.72 -12.35 2.56
CA ASP A 169 -19.06 -13.54 2.00
C ASP A 169 -19.19 -13.64 0.47
N PHE A 170 -20.06 -12.85 -0.17
CA PHE A 170 -20.31 -12.86 -1.62
C PHE A 170 -19.67 -11.67 -2.34
N HIS A 171 -18.37 -11.43 -2.14
CA HIS A 171 -17.62 -10.34 -2.79
C HIS A 171 -16.20 -10.78 -3.15
N ASP A 172 -15.66 -10.22 -4.24
CA ASP A 172 -14.25 -10.28 -4.56
C ASP A 172 -13.58 -8.98 -4.13
N ASP A 173 -12.46 -9.08 -3.41
CA ASP A 173 -11.70 -7.93 -2.93
C ASP A 173 -10.19 -8.21 -2.77
N GLU A 174 -9.47 -7.19 -2.34
CA GLU A 174 -8.01 -7.19 -2.21
C GLU A 174 -7.46 -8.17 -1.15
N THR A 175 -8.32 -8.78 -0.34
CA THR A 175 -7.96 -9.75 0.69
C THR A 175 -8.26 -11.20 0.32
N ASN A 176 -9.00 -11.45 -0.76
CA ASN A 176 -9.37 -12.82 -1.17
C ASN A 176 -8.90 -13.20 -2.58
N ASN A 177 -8.49 -12.25 -3.41
CA ASN A 177 -7.99 -12.54 -4.76
C ASN A 177 -6.83 -11.63 -5.19
N ARG A 178 -5.98 -12.15 -6.08
CA ARG A 178 -4.92 -11.40 -6.77
C ARG A 178 -4.75 -11.87 -8.20
N TYR A 179 -4.55 -10.92 -9.09
CA TYR A 179 -4.05 -11.11 -10.45
C TYR A 179 -2.59 -10.66 -10.52
N LYS A 180 -1.78 -11.43 -11.23
CA LYS A 180 -0.40 -11.08 -11.58
C LYS A 180 -0.26 -11.05 -13.10
N LEU A 181 0.01 -9.87 -13.63
CA LEU A 181 0.18 -9.63 -15.06
C LEU A 181 1.66 -9.46 -15.37
N PHE A 182 2.22 -10.37 -16.17
CA PHE A 182 3.64 -10.41 -16.50
C PHE A 182 3.96 -9.65 -17.78
N VAL A 183 5.03 -8.84 -17.73
CA VAL A 183 5.66 -8.21 -18.89
C VAL A 183 6.89 -9.03 -19.25
N ASN A 184 6.98 -9.51 -20.49
CA ASN A 184 8.15 -10.27 -20.95
C ASN A 184 9.31 -9.34 -21.34
N GLU A 185 10.48 -9.93 -21.64
CA GLU A 185 11.70 -9.19 -22.02
C GLU A 185 11.54 -8.30 -23.27
N SER A 186 10.54 -8.56 -24.11
CA SER A 186 10.22 -7.78 -25.31
C SER A 186 9.11 -6.73 -25.07
N GLY A 187 8.62 -6.57 -23.85
CA GLY A 187 7.60 -5.58 -23.50
C GLY A 187 6.16 -6.00 -23.80
N HIS A 188 5.90 -7.30 -24.00
CA HIS A 188 4.55 -7.82 -24.17
C HIS A 188 3.97 -8.35 -22.85
N PHE A 189 2.70 -8.05 -22.61
CA PHE A 189 1.87 -8.65 -21.58
C PHE A 189 1.48 -10.08 -22.03
N THR A 190 2.03 -11.10 -21.37
CA THR A 190 1.95 -12.49 -21.90
C THR A 190 1.13 -13.43 -21.04
N LYS A 191 1.18 -13.26 -19.72
CA LYS A 191 0.58 -14.19 -18.76
C LYS A 191 -0.17 -13.41 -17.70
N LEU A 192 -1.34 -13.94 -17.35
CA LEU A 192 -2.15 -13.46 -16.25
C LEU A 192 -2.40 -14.64 -15.30
N ASP A 193 -1.80 -14.58 -14.11
CA ASP A 193 -2.01 -15.58 -13.07
C ASP A 193 -3.04 -15.09 -12.07
N PHE A 194 -4.12 -15.85 -11.90
CA PHE A 194 -5.12 -15.64 -10.86
C PHE A 194 -4.80 -16.49 -9.63
N GLN A 195 -4.90 -15.88 -8.46
CA GLN A 195 -4.69 -16.53 -7.16
C GLN A 195 -5.82 -16.13 -6.22
N THR A 196 -6.47 -17.12 -5.62
CA THR A 196 -7.38 -16.92 -4.49
C THR A 196 -6.65 -17.25 -3.19
N PHE A 197 -7.02 -16.57 -2.12
CA PHE A 197 -6.44 -16.78 -0.80
C PHE A 197 -7.52 -16.80 0.26
N GLU A 198 -7.40 -17.73 1.20
CA GLU A 198 -8.10 -17.62 2.47
C GLU A 198 -7.24 -16.76 3.40
N SER A 199 -7.69 -15.54 3.66
CA SER A 199 -7.03 -14.66 4.62
C SER A 199 -7.21 -15.21 6.04
N ASN A 200 -6.10 -15.29 6.78
CA ASN A 200 -6.10 -15.56 8.21
C ASN A 200 -6.91 -14.48 8.97
N LYS A 201 -7.39 -14.83 10.17
CA LYS A 201 -8.34 -14.00 10.91
C LYS A 201 -8.01 -13.83 12.40
N ILE A 202 -8.42 -12.69 12.94
CA ILE A 202 -8.44 -12.37 14.37
C ILE A 202 -9.90 -12.21 14.77
N GLU A 203 -10.33 -13.00 15.75
CA GLU A 203 -11.67 -12.91 16.32
C GLU A 203 -11.67 -11.93 17.49
N LEU A 204 -12.50 -10.88 17.40
CA LEU A 204 -12.69 -9.88 18.45
C LEU A 204 -14.15 -9.89 18.93
N PHE A 205 -14.41 -9.17 20.01
CA PHE A 205 -15.77 -8.92 20.46
C PHE A 205 -16.52 -8.12 19.38
N ASN A 206 -17.66 -8.67 18.91
CA ASN A 206 -18.55 -8.06 17.91
C ASN A 206 -17.97 -7.82 16.50
N MET A 207 -16.77 -8.31 16.19
CA MET A 207 -16.18 -8.21 14.85
C MET A 207 -15.09 -9.27 14.62
N THR A 208 -14.68 -9.41 13.37
CA THR A 208 -13.55 -10.23 12.94
C THR A 208 -12.66 -9.38 12.03
N ILE A 209 -11.34 -9.48 12.14
CA ILE A 209 -10.42 -8.85 11.19
C ILE A 209 -9.73 -9.94 10.37
N LYS A 210 -9.77 -9.81 9.04
CA LYS A 210 -9.10 -10.72 8.10
C LYS A 210 -7.95 -10.02 7.39
N SER A 211 -6.85 -10.73 7.18
CA SER A 211 -5.75 -10.30 6.32
C SER A 211 -4.82 -11.44 5.96
N SER A 212 -4.27 -11.41 4.74
CA SER A 212 -3.14 -12.26 4.33
C SER A 212 -1.82 -11.89 5.01
N PHE A 213 -1.78 -10.73 5.70
CA PHE A 213 -0.66 -10.34 6.55
C PHE A 213 -0.53 -11.23 7.80
N PHE A 214 -1.65 -11.73 8.31
CA PHE A 214 -1.65 -12.63 9.46
C PHE A 214 -1.14 -14.01 9.01
N GLN A 215 -0.24 -14.62 9.79
CA GLN A 215 0.13 -16.03 9.61
C GLN A 215 -0.96 -16.93 10.22
N GLU A 216 -0.93 -18.25 9.93
CA GLU A 216 -1.74 -19.23 10.66
C GLU A 216 -1.38 -19.09 12.13
N ASN A 217 -2.19 -18.34 12.87
CA ASN A 217 -1.84 -17.95 14.23
C ASN A 217 -1.88 -19.20 15.12
N LYS A 218 -0.70 -19.77 15.40
CA LYS A 218 -0.37 -20.34 16.72
C LYS A 218 -0.03 -19.21 17.71
N GLY A 219 -0.66 -18.04 17.57
CA GLY A 219 -0.51 -16.93 18.49
C GLY A 219 -1.21 -17.28 19.80
N THR A 220 -0.46 -17.33 20.89
CA THR A 220 -1.02 -17.35 22.24
C THR A 220 -1.94 -16.16 22.41
N ILE A 221 -3.25 -16.41 22.51
CA ILE A 221 -4.19 -15.46 23.09
C ILE A 221 -3.60 -15.10 24.45
N ILE A 222 -3.13 -13.88 24.65
CA ILE A 222 -2.76 -13.41 25.98
C ILE A 222 -4.07 -13.25 26.74
N LYS A 223 -4.43 -14.33 27.45
CA LYS A 223 -5.69 -14.61 28.16
C LYS A 223 -6.90 -14.86 27.26
N ASP A 224 -7.29 -16.14 27.26
CA ASP A 224 -8.63 -16.66 27.04
C ASP A 224 -9.72 -15.65 27.49
N GLN A 225 -10.71 -15.43 26.63
CA GLN A 225 -11.81 -14.48 26.79
C GLN A 225 -12.79 -14.94 27.87
N SER A 226 -12.37 -14.97 29.13
CA SER A 226 -13.26 -15.22 30.27
C SER A 226 -13.44 -14.01 31.18
N GLU A 227 -12.74 -12.90 30.96
CA GLU A 227 -12.88 -11.69 31.79
C GLU A 227 -13.00 -10.43 30.92
N ILE A 228 -14.06 -9.68 31.17
CA ILE A 228 -14.61 -8.52 30.45
C ILE A 228 -13.65 -7.31 30.34
N ASP A 229 -12.42 -7.39 30.88
CA ASP A 229 -11.60 -6.21 31.17
C ASP A 229 -10.37 -5.97 30.27
N ASN A 230 -9.99 -6.89 29.37
CA ASN A 230 -8.82 -6.66 28.50
C ASN A 230 -9.20 -6.52 27.02
N ASN A 231 -9.35 -5.27 26.58
CA ASN A 231 -9.62 -4.88 25.19
C ASN A 231 -8.39 -5.03 24.27
N TYR A 232 -7.40 -5.88 24.58
CA TYR A 232 -6.13 -5.95 23.85
C TYR A 232 -5.86 -7.35 23.28
N PHE A 233 -5.47 -7.40 22.01
CA PHE A 233 -5.01 -8.59 21.31
C PHE A 233 -3.57 -8.37 20.84
N LYS A 234 -2.61 -9.20 21.27
CA LYS A 234 -1.18 -9.02 20.94
C LYS A 234 -0.71 -10.05 19.92
N LEU A 235 0.00 -9.59 18.89
CA LEU A 235 0.62 -10.40 17.85
C LEU A 235 2.12 -10.13 17.83
N PHE A 236 2.92 -11.19 17.91
CA PHE A 236 4.36 -11.09 17.71
C PHE A 236 4.67 -11.25 16.23
N LEU A 237 5.34 -10.26 15.65
CA LEU A 237 5.76 -10.28 14.26
C LEU A 237 7.20 -10.77 14.16
N ASP A 238 7.45 -11.68 13.22
CA ASP A 238 8.81 -11.96 12.80
C ASP A 238 9.42 -10.73 12.08
N ARG A 239 10.72 -10.82 11.82
CA ARG A 239 11.47 -9.71 11.21
C ARG A 239 10.93 -9.33 9.82
N ASP A 240 10.52 -10.30 9.01
CA ASP A 240 10.07 -10.05 7.64
C ASP A 240 8.69 -9.38 7.65
N GLN A 241 7.79 -9.84 8.49
CA GLN A 241 6.48 -9.21 8.72
C GLN A 241 6.62 -7.79 9.28
N ALA A 242 7.50 -7.61 10.27
CA ALA A 242 7.82 -6.29 10.81
C ALA A 242 8.28 -5.32 9.72
N MET A 243 9.19 -5.76 8.85
CA MET A 243 9.71 -4.92 7.77
C MET A 243 8.65 -4.52 6.74
N ARG A 244 7.61 -5.34 6.54
CA ARG A 244 6.48 -4.99 5.67
C ARG A 244 5.68 -3.78 6.18
N LEU A 245 5.49 -3.67 7.51
CA LEU A 245 4.82 -2.54 8.16
C LEU A 245 5.72 -1.31 8.31
N LEU A 246 7.02 -1.51 8.52
CA LEU A 246 7.97 -0.43 8.77
C LEU A 246 8.58 0.21 7.51
N SER A 247 8.57 -0.49 6.37
CA SER A 247 9.18 -0.01 5.13
C SER A 247 8.21 0.79 4.28
N ASN A 248 8.36 2.12 4.25
CA ASN A 248 7.60 3.02 3.38
C ASN A 248 8.39 3.45 2.14
N THR A 249 8.72 2.50 1.26
CA THR A 249 9.37 2.77 -0.04
C THR A 249 8.36 2.65 -1.19
N LYS A 250 8.69 3.19 -2.38
CA LYS A 250 7.87 3.08 -3.61
C LYS A 250 7.53 1.61 -3.94
N ASN A 251 8.44 0.69 -3.61
CA ASN A 251 8.30 -0.75 -3.87
C ASN A 251 7.69 -1.51 -2.68
N SER A 252 7.17 -0.81 -1.67
CA SER A 252 6.57 -1.46 -0.52
C SER A 252 5.09 -1.79 -0.78
N LYS A 253 4.73 -3.05 -0.52
CA LYS A 253 3.36 -3.58 -0.65
C LYS A 253 2.47 -3.08 0.48
N ASP A 254 1.27 -2.60 0.18
CA ASP A 254 0.32 -2.25 1.25
C ASP A 254 -0.12 -3.50 2.00
N GLU A 255 -0.27 -3.36 3.32
CA GLU A 255 -0.86 -4.39 4.17
C GLU A 255 -2.33 -4.05 4.39
N ILE A 256 -3.19 -4.88 3.81
CA ILE A 256 -4.63 -4.61 3.70
C ILE A 256 -5.37 -5.49 4.70
N LEU A 257 -6.22 -4.87 5.49
CA LEU A 257 -7.03 -5.54 6.50
C LEU A 257 -8.50 -5.31 6.16
N ARG A 258 -9.31 -6.35 6.39
CA ARG A 258 -10.76 -6.35 6.24
C ARG A 258 -11.44 -6.50 7.58
N ILE A 259 -12.46 -5.70 7.84
CA ILE A 259 -13.28 -5.77 9.05
C ILE A 259 -14.63 -6.38 8.71
N ILE A 260 -14.97 -7.47 9.39
CA ILE A 260 -16.25 -8.15 9.24
C ILE A 260 -17.04 -7.92 10.53
N PRO A 261 -18.04 -7.02 10.52
CA PRO A 261 -18.93 -6.85 11.68
C PRO A 261 -19.70 -8.13 12.01
N LYS A 262 -19.86 -8.43 13.31
CA LYS A 262 -20.86 -9.41 13.79
C LYS A 262 -22.19 -8.76 14.17
N ILE A 263 -22.20 -7.43 14.28
CA ILE A 263 -23.37 -6.60 14.61
C ILE A 263 -23.39 -5.35 13.73
N LYS A 264 -24.55 -4.73 13.56
CA LYS A 264 -24.67 -3.47 12.82
C LYS A 264 -24.06 -2.30 13.59
N GLY A 265 -23.19 -1.53 12.93
CA GLY A 265 -22.55 -0.38 13.54
C GLY A 265 -21.58 0.33 12.61
N ASP A 266 -21.08 1.47 13.07
CA ASP A 266 -20.06 2.26 12.38
C ASP A 266 -18.67 1.96 12.97
N PHE A 267 -17.67 1.78 12.12
CA PHE A 267 -16.28 1.56 12.52
C PHE A 267 -15.41 2.80 12.35
N GLN A 268 -14.49 3.00 13.27
CA GLN A 268 -13.36 3.91 13.12
C GLN A 268 -12.07 3.20 13.52
N ILE A 269 -11.04 3.37 12.69
CA ILE A 269 -9.75 2.71 12.87
C ILE A 269 -8.70 3.78 13.10
N PHE A 270 -7.88 3.57 14.11
CA PHE A 270 -6.76 4.43 14.43
C PHE A 270 -5.50 3.60 14.60
N GLN A 271 -4.36 4.16 14.20
CA GLN A 271 -3.06 3.55 14.36
C GLN A 271 -2.14 4.46 15.17
N GLN A 272 -1.33 3.86 16.03
CA GLN A 272 -0.29 4.52 16.81
C GLN A 272 0.95 3.62 16.80
N TYR A 273 2.13 4.20 16.95
CA TYR A 273 3.35 3.43 17.16
C TYR A 273 4.15 3.92 18.35
N LYS A 274 4.90 2.99 18.94
CA LYS A 274 5.83 3.23 20.04
C LYS A 274 7.25 2.96 19.56
N THR A 275 8.18 3.86 19.86
CA THR A 275 9.62 3.64 19.65
C THR A 275 10.30 3.46 21.01
N THR A 276 11.20 2.49 21.09
CA THR A 276 12.02 2.20 22.29
C THR A 276 13.49 2.11 21.90
N ILE A 277 14.35 1.87 22.89
CA ILE A 277 15.77 1.62 22.68
C ILE A 277 16.05 0.12 22.78
N GLY A 278 16.65 -0.45 21.75
CA GLY A 278 17.10 -1.84 21.71
C GLY A 278 18.61 -1.94 21.60
N ILE A 279 19.24 -2.72 22.48
CA ILE A 279 20.68 -3.03 22.41
C ILE A 279 20.86 -4.52 22.13
N SER A 280 21.25 -4.84 20.90
CA SER A 280 21.60 -6.21 20.52
C SER A 280 23.02 -6.55 20.99
N GLY A 281 23.15 -7.69 21.67
CA GLY A 281 24.42 -8.36 21.96
C GLY A 281 24.57 -9.66 21.16
N ASP A 282 25.60 -10.44 21.50
CA ASP A 282 25.85 -11.75 20.93
C ASP A 282 24.91 -12.79 21.58
N GLY A 283 23.74 -12.99 20.97
CA GLY A 283 22.73 -13.94 21.46
C GLY A 283 21.92 -13.46 22.67
N ASP A 284 22.08 -12.19 23.05
CA ASP A 284 21.29 -11.52 24.09
C ASP A 284 20.75 -10.19 23.55
N PHE A 285 19.63 -9.73 24.09
CA PHE A 285 18.98 -8.49 23.67
C PHE A 285 18.41 -7.77 24.88
N CYS A 286 18.79 -6.50 25.04
CA CYS A 286 18.21 -5.63 26.07
C CYS A 286 17.30 -4.57 25.45
N ASP A 287 16.04 -4.52 25.89
CA ASP A 287 15.10 -3.45 25.59
C ASP A 287 15.04 -2.48 26.77
N ILE A 288 15.04 -1.18 26.46
CA ILE A 288 14.83 -0.12 27.45
C ILE A 288 13.51 0.56 27.13
N ASP A 289 12.49 0.22 27.92
CA ASP A 289 11.12 0.70 27.78
C ASP A 289 10.80 1.90 28.70
N SER A 290 11.68 2.21 29.66
CA SER A 290 11.52 3.33 30.62
C SER A 290 11.56 4.72 29.97
N ILE A 291 12.16 4.84 28.78
CA ILE A 291 12.08 6.02 27.93
C ILE A 291 11.63 5.58 26.55
N PHE A 292 10.55 6.18 26.07
CA PHE A 292 9.95 5.84 24.79
C PHE A 292 9.37 7.09 24.15
N PHE A 293 9.15 7.02 22.84
CA PHE A 293 8.24 7.94 22.17
C PHE A 293 6.99 7.18 21.76
N LEU A 294 5.85 7.86 21.88
CA LEU A 294 4.55 7.37 21.50
C LEU A 294 3.94 8.38 20.55
N SER A 295 3.58 7.94 19.34
CA SER A 295 2.98 8.82 18.35
C SER A 295 1.58 9.26 18.77
N ASN A 296 1.03 10.28 18.12
CA ASN A 296 -0.42 10.51 18.21
C ASN A 296 -1.19 9.36 17.53
N TRP A 297 -2.45 9.21 17.90
CA TRP A 297 -3.39 8.36 17.16
C TRP A 297 -3.69 8.99 15.80
N GLU A 298 -3.54 8.21 14.74
CA GLU A 298 -3.86 8.62 13.38
C GLU A 298 -5.02 7.80 12.86
N LYS A 299 -6.07 8.48 12.37
CA LYS A 299 -7.23 7.82 11.81
C LYS A 299 -6.89 7.24 10.45
N LEU A 300 -7.14 5.95 10.26
CA LEU A 300 -7.03 5.28 8.96
C LEU A 300 -8.34 5.41 8.20
N GLU A 301 -8.27 5.59 6.88
CA GLU A 301 -9.44 5.64 6.02
C GLU A 301 -9.99 4.23 5.80
N LEU A 302 -11.28 4.05 6.12
CA LEU A 302 -12.00 2.81 5.85
C LEU A 302 -12.82 2.99 4.56
N LYS A 303 -12.53 2.17 3.54
CA LYS A 303 -13.27 2.17 2.27
C LYS A 303 -14.12 0.90 2.19
N SER A 304 -15.42 1.07 2.39
CA SER A 304 -16.37 -0.01 2.69
C SER A 304 -15.97 -0.72 3.99
N ASP A 305 -15.32 -1.87 3.90
CA ASP A 305 -14.89 -2.73 5.00
C ASP A 305 -13.37 -2.97 5.02
N LEU A 306 -12.62 -2.23 4.21
CA LEU A 306 -11.18 -2.40 4.03
C LEU A 306 -10.40 -1.15 4.42
N PHE A 307 -9.20 -1.36 4.95
CA PHE A 307 -8.25 -0.28 5.21
C PHE A 307 -6.81 -0.76 4.99
N CYS A 308 -5.90 0.17 4.70
CA CYS A 308 -4.47 -0.09 4.66
C CYS A 308 -3.82 0.30 5.98
N MET A 309 -2.91 -0.54 6.47
CA MET A 309 -2.00 -0.16 7.56
C MET A 309 -1.15 1.04 7.12
N LYS A 310 -1.03 2.04 7.99
CA LYS A 310 -0.06 3.12 7.76
C LYS A 310 1.36 2.57 7.87
N LYS A 311 2.23 3.07 7.00
CA LYS A 311 3.68 2.82 7.04
C LYS A 311 4.43 4.08 7.45
N TYR A 312 5.66 3.90 7.91
CA TYR A 312 6.45 4.95 8.53
C TYR A 312 7.69 5.32 7.73
N THR A 313 7.92 6.62 7.58
CA THR A 313 9.16 7.18 7.03
C THR A 313 10.36 6.92 7.96
N VAL A 314 11.58 7.08 7.46
CA VAL A 314 12.79 6.99 8.30
C VAL A 314 12.74 8.03 9.43
N GLN A 315 12.26 9.24 9.16
CA GLN A 315 12.14 10.28 10.18
C GLN A 315 11.13 9.88 11.27
N GLU A 316 9.95 9.39 10.90
CA GLU A 316 8.93 8.93 11.86
C GLU A 316 9.44 7.78 12.72
N ARG A 317 10.13 6.80 12.13
CA ARG A 317 10.70 5.65 12.86
C ARG A 317 11.79 6.05 13.86
N ASN A 318 12.50 7.15 13.58
CA ASN A 318 13.55 7.69 14.45
C ASN A 318 13.04 8.76 15.42
N ALA A 319 11.72 9.02 15.45
CA ALA A 319 11.12 9.96 16.38
C ALA A 319 11.32 9.45 17.82
N PHE A 320 11.97 10.27 18.65
CA PHE A 320 12.32 9.92 20.02
C PHE A 320 12.52 11.19 20.86
N PRO A 321 12.29 11.15 22.19
CA PRO A 321 12.55 12.30 23.04
C PRO A 321 14.05 12.67 22.99
N GLU A 322 14.37 13.93 23.24
CA GLU A 322 15.76 14.39 23.17
C GLU A 322 16.64 13.65 24.19
N LEU A 323 17.59 12.87 23.69
CA LEU A 323 18.50 12.07 24.50
C LEU A 323 19.96 12.39 24.14
N THR A 324 20.72 12.87 25.13
CA THR A 324 22.15 13.10 24.94
C THR A 324 22.92 11.78 25.03
N ILE A 325 24.03 11.66 24.30
CA ILE A 325 24.89 10.47 24.29
C ILE A 325 25.32 10.07 25.71
N LYS A 326 25.62 11.07 26.57
CA LYS A 326 25.99 10.82 27.97
C LYS A 326 24.84 10.20 28.77
N LYS A 327 23.61 10.69 28.59
CA LYS A 327 22.42 10.13 29.25
C LYS A 327 22.11 8.73 28.72
N PHE A 328 22.16 8.54 27.40
CA PHE A 328 21.99 7.24 26.75
C PHE A 328 22.95 6.18 27.30
N LYS A 329 24.25 6.46 27.31
CA LYS A 329 25.28 5.54 27.84
C LYS A 329 25.04 5.17 29.30
N LYS A 330 24.67 6.14 30.15
CA LYS A 330 24.33 5.88 31.55
C LYS A 330 23.09 5.00 31.68
N LEU A 331 22.06 5.28 30.87
CA LEU A 331 20.82 4.51 30.86
C LEU A 331 21.05 3.05 30.47
N VAL A 332 21.82 2.82 29.40
CA VAL A 332 22.19 1.46 28.97
C VAL A 332 22.97 0.75 30.08
N GLN A 333 23.94 1.42 30.72
CA GLN A 333 24.70 0.81 31.81
C GLN A 333 23.82 0.44 33.01
N SER A 334 22.84 1.29 33.37
CA SER A 334 21.98 1.06 34.52
C SER A 334 20.90 0.01 34.28
N VAL A 335 20.33 -0.04 33.07
CA VAL A 335 19.21 -0.93 32.74
C VAL A 335 19.71 -2.27 32.19
N CYS A 336 20.66 -2.22 31.24
CA CYS A 336 21.14 -3.39 30.51
C CYS A 336 22.47 -3.96 31.03
N GLY A 337 23.08 -3.30 32.02
CA GLY A 337 24.34 -3.70 32.63
C GLY A 337 25.59 -3.46 31.77
N ASN A 338 26.74 -3.87 32.30
CA ASN A 338 28.05 -3.62 31.69
C ASN A 338 28.27 -4.38 30.37
N TYR A 339 27.61 -5.52 30.17
CA TYR A 339 27.70 -6.29 28.94
C TYR A 339 27.21 -5.46 27.74
N HIS A 340 25.94 -5.04 27.78
CA HIS A 340 25.34 -4.20 26.73
C HIS A 340 26.01 -2.82 26.61
N TYR A 341 26.49 -2.27 27.74
CA TYR A 341 27.24 -1.01 27.74
C TYR A 341 28.47 -1.04 26.82
N ASN A 342 29.14 -2.19 26.68
CA ASN A 342 30.33 -2.31 25.84
C ASN A 342 30.07 -2.05 24.36
N PHE A 343 28.86 -2.31 23.87
CA PHE A 343 28.48 -2.05 22.48
C PHE A 343 28.22 -0.56 22.22
N VAL A 344 27.80 0.18 23.25
CA VAL A 344 27.46 1.61 23.11
C VAL A 344 28.57 2.56 23.56
N LYS A 345 29.61 2.09 24.25
CA LYS A 345 30.65 2.95 24.85
C LYS A 345 31.39 3.83 23.83
N THR A 346 31.50 3.40 22.58
CA THR A 346 32.24 4.09 21.51
C THR A 346 31.41 5.12 20.75
N ILE A 347 30.10 5.21 21.00
CA ILE A 347 29.21 6.16 20.32
C ILE A 347 29.65 7.60 20.59
N LYS A 348 29.77 8.39 19.52
CA LYS A 348 30.21 9.80 19.54
C LYS A 348 29.23 10.75 18.85
N THR A 349 28.36 10.25 17.98
CA THR A 349 27.42 11.09 17.21
C THR A 349 25.96 10.76 17.55
N LYS A 350 25.06 11.72 17.26
CA LYS A 350 23.61 11.52 17.43
C LYS A 350 23.09 10.45 16.46
N GLU A 351 23.63 10.41 15.25
CA GLU A 351 23.27 9.40 14.23
C GLU A 351 23.56 7.97 14.71
N GLN A 352 24.72 7.75 15.35
CA GLN A 352 25.05 6.46 15.97
C GLN A 352 24.14 6.10 17.15
N LEU A 353 23.53 7.08 17.83
CA LEU A 353 22.54 6.80 18.86
C LEU A 353 21.21 6.37 18.22
N LEU A 354 20.81 7.03 17.14
CA LEU A 354 19.55 6.72 16.43
C LEU A 354 19.50 5.28 15.91
N SER A 355 20.64 4.63 15.64
CA SER A 355 20.65 3.21 15.23
C SER A 355 20.18 2.24 16.31
N TYR A 356 20.08 2.68 17.57
CA TYR A 356 19.56 1.88 18.69
C TYR A 356 18.10 2.22 19.00
N ILE A 357 17.50 3.17 18.28
CA ILE A 357 16.09 3.53 18.43
C ILE A 357 15.33 2.89 17.28
N SER A 358 14.27 2.17 17.60
CA SER A 358 13.42 1.56 16.58
C SER A 358 11.97 1.54 17.02
N VAL A 359 11.07 1.44 16.03
CA VAL A 359 9.67 1.13 16.30
C VAL A 359 9.61 -0.25 16.94
N SER A 360 8.89 -0.30 18.04
CA SER A 360 8.87 -1.37 18.99
C SER A 360 7.50 -2.04 18.99
N GLU A 361 6.44 -1.23 18.88
CA GLU A 361 5.06 -1.70 18.81
C GLU A 361 4.28 -0.83 17.82
N ILE A 362 3.36 -1.43 17.09
CA ILE A 362 2.30 -0.74 16.32
C ILE A 362 0.97 -1.17 16.92
N THR A 363 0.14 -0.22 17.35
CA THR A 363 -1.18 -0.50 17.91
C THR A 363 -2.26 0.01 16.99
N LEU A 364 -3.20 -0.87 16.63
CA LEU A 364 -4.48 -0.50 16.06
C LEU A 364 -5.51 -0.35 17.17
N LYS A 365 -6.28 0.72 17.14
CA LYS A 365 -7.49 0.90 17.93
C LYS A 365 -8.69 0.85 16.99
N VAL A 366 -9.58 -0.09 17.24
CA VAL A 366 -10.82 -0.30 16.49
C VAL A 366 -12.00 0.09 17.36
N GLU A 367 -12.70 1.14 16.95
CA GLU A 367 -13.89 1.64 17.63
C GLU A 367 -15.14 1.24 16.83
N LEU A 368 -16.05 0.51 17.47
CA LEU A 368 -17.35 0.11 16.94
C LEU A 368 -18.45 0.83 17.70
N LYS A 369 -19.21 1.66 16.99
CA LYS A 369 -20.43 2.27 17.51
C LYS A 369 -21.64 1.44 17.08
N ASN A 370 -22.24 0.72 18.03
CA ASN A 370 -23.43 -0.10 17.77
C ASN A 370 -24.60 0.79 17.33
N LYS A 371 -25.26 0.44 16.22
CA LYS A 371 -26.36 1.25 15.64
C LYS A 371 -27.66 1.16 16.44
N GLU A 372 -27.89 0.05 17.14
CA GLU A 372 -29.12 -0.22 17.90
C GLU A 372 -29.03 0.32 19.33
N THR A 373 -27.91 0.09 20.01
CA THR A 373 -27.73 0.48 21.42
C THR A 373 -27.00 1.81 21.60
N ASN A 374 -26.40 2.34 20.52
CA ASN A 374 -25.52 3.51 20.54
C ASN A 374 -24.27 3.33 21.45
N ALA A 375 -24.00 2.12 21.91
CA ALA A 375 -22.84 1.78 22.73
C ALA A 375 -21.55 1.84 21.90
N LEU A 376 -20.50 2.41 22.48
CA LEU A 376 -19.16 2.43 21.90
C LEU A 376 -18.34 1.29 22.48
N HIS A 377 -17.85 0.41 21.61
CA HIS A 377 -16.91 -0.65 21.96
C HIS A 377 -15.55 -0.33 21.34
N THR A 378 -14.49 -0.48 22.14
CA THR A 378 -13.11 -0.25 21.68
C THR A 378 -12.30 -1.51 21.88
N GLN A 379 -11.60 -1.93 20.84
CA GLN A 379 -10.65 -3.05 20.86
C GLN A 379 -9.30 -2.58 20.34
N TYR A 380 -8.23 -3.16 20.83
CA TYR A 380 -6.85 -2.84 20.48
C TYR A 380 -6.15 -4.08 19.94
N ILE A 381 -5.45 -3.95 18.83
CA ILE A 381 -4.53 -4.97 18.32
C ILE A 381 -3.12 -4.41 18.38
N VAL A 382 -2.24 -5.07 19.13
CA VAL A 382 -0.85 -4.68 19.31
C VAL A 382 0.03 -5.62 18.51
N PHE A 383 0.71 -5.08 17.50
CA PHE A 383 1.78 -5.76 16.78
C PHE A 383 3.10 -5.47 17.48
N ASP A 384 3.64 -6.47 18.15
CA ASP A 384 4.98 -6.45 18.75
C ASP A 384 6.01 -6.76 17.68
N ILE A 385 6.99 -5.87 17.53
CA ILE A 385 7.97 -5.92 16.46
C ILE A 385 9.23 -6.58 17.01
N ALA A 386 9.71 -7.64 16.36
CA ALA A 386 11.02 -8.21 16.68
C ALA A 386 12.13 -7.15 16.58
N LYS A 387 12.83 -6.91 17.69
CA LYS A 387 13.85 -5.83 17.83
C LYS A 387 15.29 -6.34 17.75
N GLY A 388 15.48 -7.66 17.72
CA GLY A 388 16.76 -8.36 17.62
C GLY A 388 16.77 -9.42 16.51
N CYS A 389 17.96 -9.96 16.18
CA CYS A 389 18.10 -11.11 15.29
C CYS A 389 17.91 -12.42 16.02
#